data_AF-A0A9D8KV92-F1
#
_entry.id   AF-A0A9D8KV92-F1
#
_cell.length_a   1.000
_cell.length_b   1.000
_cell.length_c   1.000
_cell.angle_alpha   90.00
_cell.angle_beta   90.00
_cell.angle_gamma   90.00
#
_symmetry.space_group_name_H-M   'P 1'
#
loop_
_entity.id
_entity.type
_entity.pdbx_description
1 polymer ?
#
loop_
_entity_poly.entity_id
_entity_poly.type
_entity_poly.pdbx_seq_one_letter_code
_entity_poly.pdbx_strand_id
1 'polypeptide(L)' 'MKKDSERRILLGRVTGAFGVRGELKLESWTEPRLAIFNYQPWILRSPSGQESQISGVRGREAA' A
#
# COMPACT_ATOMS: atom_id res chain seq x y z
N MET A 1 -6.37 -25.57 7.47
CA MET A 1 -5.21 -24.66 7.57
C MET A 1 -4.94 -24.06 6.20
N LYS A 2 -5.33 -22.81 5.95
CA LYS A 2 -4.96 -22.10 4.72
C LYS A 2 -3.50 -21.69 4.85
N LYS A 3 -2.61 -22.50 4.28
CA LYS A 3 -1.19 -22.21 4.16
C LYS A 3 -1.02 -21.48 2.82
N ASP A 4 -1.43 -20.22 2.76
CA ASP A 4 -1.16 -19.40 1.60
C ASP A 4 0.30 -18.93 1.71
N SER A 5 1.21 -19.84 1.35
CA SER A 5 2.63 -19.52 1.13
C SER A 5 2.80 -18.71 -0.17
N GLU A 6 1.91 -17.76 -0.44
CA GLU A 6 2.14 -16.78 -1.49
C GLU A 6 3.27 -15.88 -1.02
N ARG A 7 4.42 -15.98 -1.71
CA ARG A 7 5.51 -15.04 -1.51
C ARG A 7 5.03 -13.67 -1.93
N ARG A 8 4.74 -12.82 -0.95
CA ARG A 8 4.39 -11.42 -1.16
C ARG A 8 5.65 -10.58 -1.16
N ILE A 9 5.66 -9.58 -2.03
CA ILE A 9 6.72 -8.57 -2.11
C ILE A 9 6.12 -7.29 -1.56
N LEU A 10 6.83 -6.64 -0.62
CA LEU A 10 6.42 -5.32 -0.17
C LEU A 10 6.73 -4.30 -1.26
N LEU A 11 5.73 -3.53 -1.65
CA LEU A 11 5.89 -2.46 -2.65
C LEU A 11 6.01 -1.07 -2.02
N GLY A 12 5.75 -0.94 -0.72
CA GLY A 12 5.81 0.34 -0.02
C GLY A 12 5.29 0.28 1.40
N ARG A 13 5.20 1.45 2.03
CA ARG A 13 4.75 1.64 3.42
C ARG A 13 4.01 2.96 3.61
N VAL A 14 2.98 2.97 4.45
CA VAL A 14 2.33 4.20 4.92
C VAL A 14 3.26 4.92 5.89
N THR A 15 3.62 6.18 5.58
CA THR A 15 4.52 6.99 6.41
C THR A 15 3.77 7.98 7.30
N GLY A 16 2.50 8.26 7.02
CA GLY A 16 1.67 9.08 7.87
C GLY A 16 0.38 9.53 7.19
N ALA A 17 -0.46 10.23 7.94
CA ALA A 17 -1.63 10.91 7.39
C ALA A 17 -1.20 12.11 6.53
N PHE A 18 -2.02 12.41 5.52
CA PHE A 18 -1.88 13.58 4.67
C PHE A 18 -3.24 14.27 4.51
N GLY A 19 -3.26 15.60 4.57
CA GLY A 19 -4.50 16.36 4.42
C GLY A 19 -5.54 16.09 5.53
N VAL A 20 -6.79 16.48 5.25
CA VAL A 20 -7.93 16.37 6.18
C VAL A 20 -9.03 15.43 5.68
N ARG A 21 -8.86 14.88 4.47
CA ARG A 21 -9.85 14.01 3.80
C ARG A 21 -9.47 12.53 3.85
N GLY A 22 -8.61 12.16 4.80
CA GLY A 22 -8.11 10.79 4.93
C GLY A 22 -7.08 10.39 3.87
N GLU A 23 -6.37 11.33 3.27
CA GLU A 23 -5.25 11.00 2.39
C GLU A 23 -4.07 10.46 3.24
N LEU A 24 -3.19 9.68 2.62
CA LEU A 24 -2.04 9.08 3.27
C LEU A 24 -0.76 9.42 2.50
N LYS A 25 0.32 9.71 3.21
CA LYS A 25 1.67 9.71 2.65
C LYS A 25 2.18 8.27 2.60
N LEU A 26 2.78 7.93 1.48
CA LEU A 26 3.29 6.59 1.17
C LEU A 26 4.73 6.71 0.72
N GLU A 27 5.57 5.81 1.21
CA GLU A 27 6.88 5.51 0.66
C GLU A 27 6.70 4.34 -0.33
N SER A 28 7.00 4.56 -1.61
CA SER A 28 6.92 3.54 -2.66
C SER A 28 8.32 3.02 -2.99
N TRP A 29 8.44 1.71 -3.12
CA TRP A 29 9.66 1.02 -3.52
C TRP A 29 9.58 0.48 -4.96
N THR A 30 8.56 0.86 -5.73
CA THR A 30 8.50 0.58 -7.16
C THR A 30 9.32 1.59 -7.96
N GLU A 31 9.81 1.17 -9.13
CA GLU A 31 10.44 2.07 -10.10
C GLU A 31 9.67 1.96 -11.43
N PRO A 32 8.98 3.03 -11.89
CA PRO A 32 8.80 4.35 -11.25
C PRO A 32 7.98 4.32 -9.96
N ARG A 33 8.14 5.33 -9.07
CA ARG A 33 7.46 5.38 -7.75
C ARG A 33 5.93 5.31 -7.83
N LEU A 34 5.32 5.96 -8.83
CA LEU A 34 3.87 5.95 -9.03
C LEU A 34 3.32 4.60 -9.53
N ALA A 35 4.18 3.68 -9.99
CA ALA A 35 3.75 2.37 -10.49
C ALA A 35 3.09 1.51 -9.41
N ILE A 36 3.31 1.81 -8.12
CA ILE A 36 2.63 1.15 -6.99
C ILE A 36 1.10 1.16 -7.13
N PHE A 37 0.51 2.20 -7.74
CA PHE A 37 -0.94 2.32 -7.91
C PHE A 37 -1.49 1.39 -9.01
N ASN A 38 -0.64 0.85 -9.90
CA ASN A 38 -1.04 -0.10 -10.94
C ASN A 38 -1.29 -1.51 -10.37
N TYR A 39 -0.74 -1.82 -9.19
CA TYR A 39 -0.96 -3.09 -8.52
C TYR A 39 -2.25 -3.00 -7.70
N GLN A 40 -3.24 -3.84 -8.00
CA GLN A 40 -4.52 -3.91 -7.28
C GLN A 40 -4.97 -5.38 -7.22
N PRO A 41 -5.63 -5.82 -6.11
CA PRO A 41 -5.85 -5.07 -4.87
C PRO A 41 -4.57 -4.93 -4.03
N TRP A 42 -4.51 -3.92 -3.18
CA TRP A 42 -3.45 -3.83 -2.16
C TRP A 42 -3.80 -4.73 -0.97
N ILE A 43 -2.81 -5.49 -0.51
CA ILE A 43 -2.86 -6.17 0.77
C ILE A 43 -2.10 -5.30 1.78
N LEU A 44 -2.84 -4.72 2.72
CA LEU A 44 -2.27 -3.92 3.81
C LEU A 44 -2.01 -4.82 5.00
N ARG A 45 -0.85 -4.65 5.63
CA ARG A 45 -0.49 -5.34 6.86
C ARG A 45 -0.29 -4.33 7.98
N SER A 46 -1.05 -4.46 9.06
CA SER A 46 -0.89 -3.63 10.25
C SER A 46 0.36 -4.06 11.05
N PRO A 47 0.85 -3.21 11.97
CA PRO A 47 1.89 -3.61 12.92
C PRO A 47 1.50 -4.81 13.80
N SER A 48 0.20 -5.00 14.08
CA SER A 48 -0.33 -6.17 14.79
C SER A 48 -0.43 -7.42 13.93
N GLY A 49 0.00 -7.35 12.66
CA GLY A 49 -0.02 -8.45 11.71
C GLY A 49 -1.40 -8.73 11.09
N GLN A 50 -2.40 -7.88 11.36
CA GLN A 50 -3.70 -7.98 10.71
C GLN A 50 -3.58 -7.59 9.23
N GLU A 51 -4.28 -8.33 8.38
CA GLU A 51 -4.29 -8.06 6.95
C GLU A 51 -5.66 -7.57 6.49
N SER A 52 -5.66 -6.60 5.61
CA SER A 52 -6.87 -6.13 4.92
C SER A 52 -6.59 -5.92 3.44
N GLN A 53 -7.65 -5.99 2.63
CA GLN A 53 -7.57 -5.72 1.20
C GLN A 53 -8.27 -4.42 0.87
N ILE A 54 -7.66 -3.63 -0.02
CA ILE A 54 -8.25 -2.41 -0.54
C ILE A 54 -8.03 -2.32 -2.05
N SER A 55 -9.09 -1.91 -2.75
CA SER A 55 -9.10 -1.71 -4.20
C SER A 55 -9.39 -0.26 -4.55
N GLY A 56 -9.02 0.16 -5.76
CA GLY A 56 -9.31 1.50 -6.26
C GLY A 56 -8.43 2.59 -5.64
N VAL A 57 -7.28 2.19 -5.10
CA VAL A 57 -6.30 3.14 -4.56
C VAL A 57 -5.73 3.98 -5.69
N ARG A 58 -5.72 5.29 -5.48
CA ARG A 58 -5.20 6.29 -6.41
C ARG A 58 -4.27 7.22 -5.66
N GLY A 59 -3.31 7.81 -6.36
CA GLY A 59 -2.43 8.79 -5.77
C GLY A 59 -1.73 9.65 -6.81
N ARG A 60 -1.00 10.63 -6.30
CA ARG A 60 -0.25 11.64 -7.04
C ARG A 60 1.07 11.89 -6.32
N GLU A 61 2.04 12.45 -7.03
CA GLU A 61 3.23 12.95 -6.36
C GLU A 61 2.85 14.11 -5.42
N ALA A 62 3.41 14.09 -4.22
CA ALA A 62 3.37 15.23 -3.32
C ALA A 62 4.62 16.08 -3.62
N ALA A 63 4.40 17.36 -3.91
CA ALA A 63 5.46 18.36 -4.04
C ALA A 63 6.11 18.66 -2.68
#